data_AF-A0A952YY30-F1
#
_entry.id   AF-A0A952YY30-F1
#
_cell.length_a   1.000
_cell.length_b   1.000
_cell.length_c   1.000
_cell.angle_alpha   90.00
_cell.angle_beta   90.00
_cell.angle_gamma   90.00
#
_symmetry.space_group_name_H-M   'P 1'
#
loop_
_entity.id
_entity.type
_entity.pdbx_description
1 polymer ?
#
loop_
_entity_poly.entity_id
_entity_poly.type
_entity_poly.pdbx_seq_one_letter_code
_entity_poly.pdbx_strand_id
1 'polypeptide(L)'
;MKQFKLLFLTLALFGNIQWAHATLASDSEKLFNWAENTFPTIFPSRRATQNIEPWFFRHYPESDIYVGVNKSDNNVYAMGGPWGSSPVVIDTLSRLISQIDNSGGSTGIAACDTADILAGISYSQSDNIVTVTTNGACAVVSDLSNTNLCKTPAQTTASGISILGSNNVTSSSIEGLSTSIPGLPNPFQAIVDAAANVKHCTINAPASTANLVVNSDLCLDITAPLSGTLSSLPIEGIVVTPPVKYYTRGTYTSQVVADCFATDAATITDAFTGEIWVNQDGNFVKVGS
;
A
#
# COMPACT_ATOMS: atom_id res chain seq x y z
N MET A 1 30.68 -45.77 33.77
CA MET A 1 31.67 -45.51 32.69
C MET A 1 31.14 -46.06 31.38
N LYS A 2 31.24 -45.24 30.32
CA LYS A 2 31.10 -45.58 28.89
C LYS A 2 29.66 -45.73 28.38
N GLN A 3 29.05 -44.63 27.91
CA GLN A 3 29.13 -44.08 26.54
C GLN A 3 27.88 -44.47 25.74
N PHE A 4 26.76 -43.82 26.06
CA PHE A 4 25.59 -43.77 25.17
C PHE A 4 25.86 -42.70 24.11
N LYS A 5 26.75 -43.03 23.16
CA LYS A 5 26.90 -42.31 21.90
C LYS A 5 25.74 -42.72 21.02
N LEU A 6 24.63 -41.98 21.02
CA LEU A 6 23.68 -41.91 19.90
C LEU A 6 22.53 -40.96 20.28
N LEU A 7 22.75 -39.64 20.26
CA LEU A 7 21.69 -38.65 20.02
C LEU A 7 22.28 -37.22 19.86
N PHE A 8 23.19 -37.06 18.90
CA PHE A 8 23.75 -35.75 18.56
C PHE A 8 23.76 -35.57 17.05
N LEU A 9 22.62 -35.79 16.39
CA LEU A 9 22.40 -35.39 15.00
C LEU A 9 20.93 -35.61 14.59
N THR A 10 19.99 -34.74 14.98
CA THR A 10 18.66 -34.54 14.32
C THR A 10 17.70 -33.66 15.15
N LEU A 11 18.14 -32.49 15.62
CA LEU A 11 17.17 -31.46 16.03
C LEU A 11 17.72 -30.04 15.80
N ALA A 12 18.08 -29.78 14.55
CA ALA A 12 18.43 -28.44 14.05
C ALA A 12 17.86 -28.21 12.64
N LEU A 13 16.61 -28.62 12.41
CA LEU A 13 15.85 -28.32 11.19
C LEU A 13 14.36 -28.15 11.51
N PHE A 14 14.08 -27.17 12.37
CA PHE A 14 12.86 -26.38 12.26
C PHE A 14 13.28 -24.91 12.23
N GLY A 15 14.08 -24.58 11.22
CA GLY A 15 14.17 -23.22 10.75
C GLY A 15 12.83 -22.88 10.09
N ASN A 16 11.98 -22.20 10.83
CA ASN A 16 10.87 -21.44 10.26
C ASN A 16 11.47 -20.34 9.38
N ILE A 17 11.83 -20.66 8.14
CA ILE A 17 12.20 -19.67 7.13
C ILE A 17 11.02 -19.54 6.18
N GLN A 18 9.95 -18.91 6.67
CA GLN A 18 8.99 -18.24 5.80
C GLN A 18 9.32 -16.74 5.82
N TRP A 19 10.49 -16.39 5.28
CA TRP A 19 10.99 -15.00 5.19
C TRP A 19 11.68 -14.79 3.84
N ALA A 20 10.92 -14.85 2.75
CA ALA A 20 11.41 -14.48 1.40
C ALA A 20 10.27 -14.23 0.38
N HIS A 21 9.05 -14.70 0.66
CA HIS A 21 7.94 -14.52 -0.27
C HIS A 21 7.45 -13.07 -0.35
N ALA A 22 7.47 -12.34 0.77
CA ALA A 22 7.08 -10.93 0.80
C ALA A 22 8.06 -10.05 0.02
N THR A 23 9.37 -10.30 0.12
CA THR A 23 10.39 -9.55 -0.65
C THR A 23 10.29 -9.87 -2.14
N LEU A 24 10.16 -11.15 -2.52
CA LEU A 24 10.09 -11.51 -3.94
C LEU A 24 8.86 -10.92 -4.63
N ALA A 25 7.68 -11.01 -4.02
CA ALA A 25 6.44 -10.47 -4.60
C ALA A 25 6.45 -8.93 -4.65
N SER A 26 6.88 -8.27 -3.57
CA SER A 26 6.95 -6.79 -3.53
C SER A 26 8.04 -6.22 -4.43
N ASP A 27 9.20 -6.88 -4.54
CA ASP A 27 10.27 -6.50 -5.47
C ASP A 27 9.84 -6.72 -6.93
N SER A 28 9.15 -7.83 -7.23
CA SER A 28 8.60 -8.07 -8.58
C SER A 28 7.63 -6.95 -8.97
N GLU A 29 6.74 -6.57 -8.07
CA GLU A 29 5.79 -5.48 -8.26
C GLU A 29 6.50 -4.14 -8.47
N LYS A 30 7.48 -3.82 -7.63
CA LYS A 30 8.31 -2.60 -7.73
C LYS A 30 9.00 -2.51 -9.09
N LEU A 31 9.58 -3.62 -9.55
CA LEU A 31 10.20 -3.73 -10.86
C LEU A 31 9.21 -3.49 -11.99
N PHE A 32 8.04 -4.13 -11.95
CA PHE A 32 7.06 -3.99 -13.02
C PHE A 32 6.48 -2.58 -13.11
N ASN A 33 6.18 -1.95 -11.97
CA ASN A 33 5.70 -0.57 -11.94
C ASN A 33 6.76 0.40 -12.47
N TRP A 34 8.03 0.19 -12.12
CA TRP A 34 9.14 0.96 -12.69
C TRP A 34 9.26 0.77 -14.21
N ALA A 35 9.11 -0.46 -14.70
CA ALA A 35 9.19 -0.75 -16.12
C ALA A 35 8.09 -0.02 -16.91
N GLU A 36 6.84 -0.06 -16.43
CA GLU A 36 5.70 0.67 -16.98
C GLU A 36 5.91 2.20 -16.96
N ASN A 37 6.51 2.74 -15.89
CA ASN A 37 6.83 4.17 -15.78
C ASN A 37 7.96 4.60 -16.74
N THR A 38 8.97 3.76 -16.89
CA THR A 38 10.23 4.12 -17.57
C THR A 38 10.16 3.83 -19.07
N PHE A 39 9.44 2.79 -19.47
CA PHE A 39 9.33 2.35 -20.86
C PHE A 39 7.87 2.25 -21.33
N PRO A 40 7.10 3.35 -21.31
CA PRO A 40 5.67 3.34 -21.66
C PRO A 40 5.39 2.96 -23.12
N THR A 41 6.39 3.01 -24.00
CA THR A 41 6.25 2.51 -25.39
C THR A 41 6.30 0.99 -25.48
N ILE A 42 6.92 0.33 -24.49
CA ILE A 42 7.08 -1.13 -24.41
C ILE A 42 5.99 -1.74 -23.51
N PHE A 43 5.70 -1.05 -22.40
CA PHE A 43 4.72 -1.43 -21.40
C PHE A 43 3.62 -0.36 -21.34
N PRO A 44 2.72 -0.33 -22.33
CA PRO A 44 1.82 0.80 -22.58
C PRO A 44 0.61 0.87 -21.63
N SER A 45 0.29 -0.23 -20.97
CA SER A 45 -0.85 -0.36 -20.06
C SER A 45 -0.40 -0.81 -18.67
N ARG A 46 -1.22 -0.54 -17.65
CA ARG A 46 -0.97 -0.97 -16.26
C ARG A 46 -1.63 -2.29 -15.99
N ARG A 47 -0.88 -3.29 -15.54
CA ARG A 47 -1.41 -4.65 -15.36
C ARG A 47 -1.19 -5.14 -13.95
N ALA A 48 -2.20 -5.80 -13.36
CA ALA A 48 -1.98 -6.48 -12.09
C ALA A 48 -0.96 -7.61 -12.27
N THR A 49 -0.11 -7.78 -11.27
CA THR A 49 0.81 -8.92 -11.22
C THR A 49 0.01 -10.21 -11.05
N GLN A 50 0.13 -11.08 -12.05
CA GLN A 50 -0.43 -12.41 -12.03
C GLN A 50 0.54 -13.40 -11.39
N ASN A 51 -0.01 -14.43 -10.78
CA ASN A 51 0.74 -15.45 -10.09
C ASN A 51 0.33 -16.83 -10.64
N ILE A 52 1.27 -17.51 -11.29
CA ILE A 52 1.14 -18.90 -11.71
C ILE A 52 2.49 -19.57 -11.50
N GLU A 53 2.59 -20.72 -10.84
CA GLU A 53 3.92 -21.33 -10.64
C GLU A 53 4.61 -21.68 -11.99
N PRO A 54 5.91 -21.36 -12.18
CA PRO A 54 6.87 -20.76 -11.23
C PRO A 54 7.03 -19.23 -11.31
N TRP A 55 6.02 -18.46 -11.74
CA TRP A 55 6.10 -17.07 -12.17
C TRP A 55 5.25 -16.08 -11.35
N PHE A 56 5.82 -14.91 -11.09
CA PHE A 56 5.06 -13.65 -11.02
C PHE A 56 5.20 -12.94 -12.36
N PHE A 57 4.12 -12.52 -13.00
CA PHE A 57 4.23 -11.93 -14.34
C PHE A 57 3.13 -10.92 -14.67
N ARG A 58 3.37 -10.09 -15.67
CA ARG A 58 2.39 -9.21 -16.30
C ARG A 58 2.39 -9.45 -17.80
N HIS A 59 1.20 -9.41 -18.38
CA HIS A 59 0.98 -9.50 -19.82
C HIS A 59 0.32 -8.21 -20.32
N TYR A 60 0.93 -7.59 -21.32
CA TYR A 60 0.50 -6.37 -21.98
C TYR A 60 -0.02 -6.73 -23.39
N PRO A 61 -1.34 -6.89 -23.59
CA PRO A 61 -1.90 -7.36 -24.85
C PRO A 61 -1.71 -6.38 -26.00
N GLU A 62 -1.54 -5.09 -25.70
CA GLU A 62 -1.33 -4.05 -26.70
C GLU A 62 0.00 -4.22 -27.44
N SER A 63 1.01 -4.76 -26.74
CA SER A 63 2.35 -5.02 -27.28
C SER A 63 2.68 -6.51 -27.41
N ASP A 64 1.77 -7.39 -26.98
CA ASP A 64 1.98 -8.84 -26.86
C ASP A 64 3.28 -9.17 -26.11
N ILE A 65 3.53 -8.46 -25.02
CA ILE A 65 4.74 -8.62 -24.19
C ILE A 65 4.36 -9.21 -22.84
N TYR A 66 5.15 -10.18 -22.41
CA TYR A 66 5.18 -10.73 -21.06
C TYR A 66 6.47 -10.28 -20.38
N VAL A 67 6.36 -9.84 -19.14
CA VAL A 67 7.50 -9.67 -18.24
C VAL A 67 7.21 -10.45 -16.97
N GLY A 68 8.20 -11.19 -16.47
CA GLY A 68 7.99 -12.05 -15.32
C GLY A 68 9.24 -12.31 -14.50
N VAL A 69 9.04 -12.55 -13.22
CA VAL A 69 10.05 -13.03 -12.29
C VAL A 69 9.79 -14.50 -12.03
N ASN A 70 10.81 -15.33 -12.25
CA ASN A 70 10.75 -16.74 -11.91
C ASN A 70 11.09 -16.93 -10.42
N LYS A 71 10.21 -17.60 -9.68
CA LYS A 71 10.35 -17.80 -8.23
C LYS A 71 11.37 -18.85 -7.84
N SER A 72 11.79 -19.68 -8.80
CA SER A 72 12.76 -20.76 -8.54
C SER A 72 14.20 -20.27 -8.63
N ASP A 73 14.49 -19.36 -9.58
CA ASP A 73 15.84 -18.84 -9.83
C ASP A 73 16.01 -17.34 -9.56
N ASN A 74 14.92 -16.63 -9.23
CA ASN A 74 14.86 -15.18 -8.99
C ASN A 74 15.36 -14.32 -10.16
N ASN A 75 15.33 -14.86 -11.38
CA ASN A 75 15.65 -14.11 -12.60
C ASN A 75 14.40 -13.44 -13.18
N VAL A 76 14.64 -12.33 -13.85
CA VAL A 76 13.63 -11.58 -14.61
C VAL A 76 13.73 -11.98 -16.07
N TYR A 77 12.58 -12.26 -16.66
CA TYR A 77 12.45 -12.68 -18.03
C TYR A 77 11.49 -11.75 -18.79
N ALA A 78 11.73 -11.58 -20.08
CA ALA A 78 10.79 -11.00 -21.02
C ALA A 78 10.49 -11.98 -22.16
N MET A 79 9.28 -11.96 -22.68
CA MET A 79 8.84 -12.77 -23.82
C MET A 79 7.86 -11.95 -24.65
N GLY A 80 7.87 -12.15 -25.97
CA GLY A 80 7.06 -11.38 -26.91
C GLY A 80 7.74 -10.11 -27.39
N GLY A 81 7.09 -9.39 -28.31
CA GLY A 81 7.65 -8.19 -28.94
C GLY A 81 9.11 -8.36 -29.41
N PRO A 82 10.06 -7.51 -28.97
CA PRO A 82 11.47 -7.58 -29.40
C PRO A 82 12.24 -8.80 -28.86
N TRP A 83 11.69 -9.54 -27.90
CA TRP A 83 12.33 -10.72 -27.28
C TRP A 83 11.92 -12.05 -27.92
N GLY A 84 10.97 -12.03 -28.86
CA GLY A 84 10.52 -13.23 -29.57
C GLY A 84 9.67 -14.17 -28.71
N SER A 85 9.33 -15.34 -29.25
CA SER A 85 8.34 -16.26 -28.67
C SER A 85 8.85 -17.14 -27.52
N SER A 86 10.03 -16.85 -26.96
CA SER A 86 10.63 -17.62 -25.87
C SER A 86 11.09 -16.68 -24.76
N PRO A 87 10.95 -17.06 -23.48
CA PRO A 87 11.45 -16.24 -22.38
C PRO A 87 12.96 -16.02 -22.49
N VAL A 88 13.35 -14.75 -22.52
CA VAL A 88 14.74 -14.29 -22.52
C VAL A 88 15.06 -13.72 -21.15
N VAL A 89 16.15 -14.16 -20.53
CA VAL A 89 16.65 -13.60 -19.27
C VAL A 89 17.08 -12.15 -19.51
N ILE A 90 16.56 -11.23 -18.70
CA ILE A 90 16.96 -9.82 -18.69
C ILE A 90 18.13 -9.63 -17.72
N ASP A 91 17.92 -9.94 -16.43
CA ASP A 91 18.94 -9.97 -15.37
C ASP A 91 18.33 -10.65 -14.13
N THR A 92 19.07 -10.69 -13.01
CA THR A 92 18.52 -11.09 -11.71
C THR A 92 17.63 -9.98 -11.13
N LEU A 93 16.60 -10.37 -10.38
CA LEU A 93 15.71 -9.39 -9.73
C LEU A 93 16.50 -8.44 -8.82
N SER A 94 17.42 -8.98 -8.00
CA SER A 94 18.22 -8.20 -7.07
C SER A 94 19.07 -7.11 -7.76
N ARG A 95 19.64 -7.41 -8.94
CA ARG A 95 20.41 -6.42 -9.71
C ARG A 95 19.53 -5.32 -10.27
N LEU A 96 18.35 -5.69 -10.79
CA LEU A 96 17.40 -4.70 -11.32
C LEU A 96 16.83 -3.82 -10.22
N ILE A 97 16.50 -4.35 -9.04
CA ILE A 97 16.08 -3.54 -7.88
C ILE A 97 17.19 -2.59 -7.45
N SER A 98 18.44 -3.06 -7.40
CA SER A 98 19.59 -2.19 -7.11
C SER A 98 19.73 -1.08 -8.16
N GLN A 99 19.53 -1.38 -9.44
CA GLN A 99 19.57 -0.37 -10.50
C GLN A 99 18.43 0.65 -10.34
N ILE A 100 17.23 0.18 -10.03
CA ILE A 100 16.05 1.02 -9.80
C ILE A 100 16.32 2.01 -8.66
N ASP A 101 16.80 1.51 -7.52
CA ASP A 101 17.09 2.32 -6.33
C ASP A 101 18.15 3.41 -6.60
N ASN A 102 19.10 3.13 -7.49
CA ASN A 102 20.13 4.08 -7.90
C ASN A 102 19.72 5.00 -9.06
N SER A 103 18.67 4.66 -9.80
CA SER A 103 18.24 5.39 -11.00
C SER A 103 17.31 6.57 -10.70
N GLY A 104 16.72 6.63 -9.51
CA GLY A 104 15.69 7.61 -9.16
C GLY A 104 14.41 7.51 -10.01
N GLY A 105 14.24 6.44 -10.80
CA GLY A 105 13.04 6.20 -11.59
C GLY A 105 11.84 5.89 -10.70
N SER A 106 10.67 6.44 -11.03
CA SER A 106 9.46 6.21 -10.25
C SER A 106 9.07 4.74 -10.25
N THR A 107 9.09 4.11 -9.08
CA THR A 107 8.56 2.76 -8.84
C THR A 107 7.11 2.80 -8.38
N GLY A 108 6.58 4.01 -8.18
CA GLY A 108 5.25 4.21 -7.65
C GLY A 108 4.17 3.87 -8.67
N ILE A 109 3.03 3.49 -8.13
CA ILE A 109 1.77 3.46 -8.89
C ILE A 109 1.51 4.88 -9.37
N ALA A 110 1.35 5.16 -10.67
CA ALA A 110 1.21 6.55 -11.14
C ALA A 110 0.02 7.30 -10.54
N ALA A 111 -0.96 6.58 -9.98
CA ALA A 111 -2.09 7.12 -9.24
C ALA A 111 -1.84 7.25 -7.71
N CYS A 112 -0.82 6.60 -7.17
CA CYS A 112 -0.48 6.63 -5.76
C CYS A 112 1.01 6.92 -5.58
N ASP A 113 1.34 8.01 -4.92
CA ASP A 113 2.68 8.19 -4.39
C ASP A 113 2.94 7.13 -3.32
N THR A 114 3.82 6.20 -3.67
CA THR A 114 4.24 5.08 -2.82
C THR A 114 5.72 5.21 -2.46
N ALA A 115 6.28 6.42 -2.39
CA ALA A 115 7.67 6.61 -1.99
C ALA A 115 7.92 6.16 -0.54
N ASP A 116 6.94 6.38 0.35
CA ASP A 116 7.00 6.05 1.77
C ASP A 116 6.15 4.82 2.12
N ILE A 117 6.28 3.73 1.35
CA ILE A 117 5.51 2.50 1.61
C ILE A 117 5.89 1.92 2.97
N LEU A 118 4.86 1.64 3.77
CA LEU A 118 5.02 0.84 4.97
C LEU A 118 5.47 -0.59 4.62
N ALA A 119 6.58 -1.02 5.22
CA ALA A 119 7.08 -2.38 5.06
C ALA A 119 6.00 -3.43 5.42
N GLY A 120 5.85 -4.44 4.57
CA GLY A 120 4.82 -5.48 4.74
C GLY A 120 3.48 -5.15 4.07
N ILE A 121 3.33 -3.98 3.44
CA ILE A 121 2.22 -3.67 2.54
C ILE A 121 2.63 -3.97 1.10
N SER A 122 1.77 -4.68 0.37
CA SER A 122 1.88 -4.93 -1.05
C SER A 122 0.84 -4.11 -1.80
N TYR A 123 1.27 -3.53 -2.90
CA TYR A 123 0.45 -2.78 -3.82
C TYR A 123 0.31 -3.55 -5.13
N SER A 124 -0.77 -3.34 -5.86
CA SER A 124 -0.89 -3.77 -7.24
C SER A 124 -1.84 -2.85 -7.98
N GLN A 125 -1.61 -2.61 -9.27
CA GLN A 125 -2.49 -1.79 -10.10
C GLN A 125 -2.91 -2.55 -11.36
N SER A 126 -4.21 -2.60 -11.63
CA SER A 126 -4.76 -2.93 -12.94
C SER A 126 -5.60 -1.76 -13.40
N ASP A 127 -5.17 -1.08 -14.45
CA ASP A 127 -5.83 0.12 -14.96
C ASP A 127 -6.07 1.18 -13.84
N ASN A 128 -7.32 1.52 -13.56
CA ASN A 128 -7.73 2.44 -12.50
C ASN A 128 -8.03 1.74 -11.17
N ILE A 129 -7.73 0.45 -11.03
CA ILE A 129 -7.94 -0.30 -9.78
C ILE A 129 -6.60 -0.57 -9.13
N VAL A 130 -6.39 -0.01 -7.94
CA VAL A 130 -5.27 -0.30 -7.06
C VAL A 130 -5.74 -1.25 -5.97
N THR A 131 -4.97 -2.30 -5.68
CA THR A 131 -5.21 -3.19 -4.55
C THR A 131 -4.05 -3.09 -3.57
N VAL A 132 -4.36 -2.85 -2.31
CA VAL A 132 -3.42 -2.68 -1.20
C VAL A 132 -3.69 -3.75 -0.16
N THR A 133 -2.70 -4.58 0.15
CA THR A 133 -2.89 -5.69 1.09
C THR A 133 -1.64 -5.99 1.90
N THR A 134 -1.80 -6.52 3.10
CA THR A 134 -0.69 -7.07 3.89
C THR A 134 -0.49 -8.58 3.70
N ASN A 135 -1.20 -9.19 2.74
CA ASN A 135 -1.09 -10.62 2.40
C ASN A 135 -1.22 -11.57 3.60
N GLY A 136 -2.05 -11.19 4.59
CA GLY A 136 -2.33 -12.00 5.78
C GLY A 136 -1.32 -11.88 6.92
N ALA A 137 -0.21 -11.15 6.74
CA ALA A 137 0.68 -10.74 7.84
C ALA A 137 0.31 -9.33 8.31
N CYS A 138 0.68 -8.95 9.54
CA CYS A 138 0.45 -7.59 10.02
C CYS A 138 1.69 -6.72 9.75
N ALA A 139 1.52 -5.62 9.04
CA ALA A 139 2.58 -4.65 8.76
C ALA A 139 2.84 -3.81 10.02
N VAL A 140 4.11 -3.71 10.44
CA VAL A 140 4.48 -2.95 11.63
C VAL A 140 4.41 -1.46 11.32
N VAL A 141 3.55 -0.74 12.04
CA VAL A 141 3.42 0.72 11.93
C VAL A 141 4.29 1.35 13.01
N SER A 142 5.31 2.10 12.60
CA SER A 142 6.12 2.92 13.50
C SER A 142 5.56 4.33 13.66
N ASP A 143 4.83 4.83 12.66
CA ASP A 143 4.27 6.18 12.63
C ASP A 143 2.86 6.18 11.99
N LEU A 144 1.88 6.70 12.73
CA LEU A 144 0.49 6.81 12.26
C LEU A 144 0.27 7.98 11.30
N SER A 145 1.23 8.91 11.17
CA SER A 145 1.14 10.01 10.21
C SER A 145 1.25 9.54 8.75
N ASN A 146 1.83 8.35 8.52
CA ASN A 146 2.08 7.80 7.19
C ASN A 146 1.09 6.69 6.82
N THR A 147 -0.18 6.84 7.22
CA THR A 147 -1.23 5.84 6.99
C THR A 147 -2.00 6.07 5.68
N ASN A 148 -1.63 7.08 4.89
CA ASN A 148 -2.25 7.28 3.58
C ASN A 148 -1.79 6.20 2.60
N LEU A 149 -2.69 5.26 2.30
CA LEU A 149 -2.44 4.12 1.43
C LEU A 149 -2.22 4.53 -0.03
N CYS A 150 -2.75 5.68 -0.45
CA CYS A 150 -2.60 6.16 -1.82
C CYS A 150 -2.53 7.68 -1.79
N LYS A 151 -1.35 8.19 -1.41
CA LYS A 151 -1.11 9.63 -1.43
C LYS A 151 -1.18 10.14 -2.86
N THR A 152 -1.87 11.26 -3.09
CA THR A 152 -1.89 11.85 -4.43
C THR A 152 -0.49 12.41 -4.74
N PRO A 153 0.11 12.07 -5.90
CA PRO A 153 1.40 12.63 -6.29
C PRO A 153 1.36 14.15 -6.40
N ALA A 154 2.37 14.82 -5.82
CA ALA A 154 2.55 16.26 -5.98
C ALA A 154 2.73 16.62 -7.47
N GLN A 155 2.17 17.75 -7.89
CA GLN A 155 2.29 18.25 -9.25
C GLN A 155 3.27 19.42 -9.31
N THR A 156 4.03 19.50 -10.40
CA THR A 156 4.96 20.61 -10.65
C THR A 156 4.31 21.77 -11.40
N THR A 157 3.08 21.58 -11.87
CA THR A 157 2.25 22.58 -12.57
C THR A 157 0.78 22.38 -12.21
N ALA A 158 0.01 23.47 -12.16
CA ALA A 158 -1.43 23.39 -11.96
C ALA A 158 -2.10 22.60 -13.11
N SER A 159 -2.71 21.45 -12.79
CA SER A 159 -3.41 20.63 -13.77
C SER A 159 -4.84 21.11 -14.03
N GLY A 160 -5.43 21.87 -13.10
CA GLY A 160 -6.85 22.26 -13.14
C GLY A 160 -7.84 21.12 -12.90
N ILE A 161 -7.36 19.92 -12.55
CA ILE A 161 -8.21 18.75 -12.29
C ILE A 161 -8.56 18.71 -10.80
N SER A 162 -9.86 18.73 -10.49
CA SER A 162 -10.36 18.54 -9.12
C SER A 162 -10.93 17.14 -8.97
N ILE A 163 -10.54 16.43 -7.91
CA ILE A 163 -10.94 15.04 -7.69
C ILE A 163 -11.50 14.88 -6.28
N LEU A 164 -12.75 14.44 -6.19
CA LEU A 164 -13.38 14.06 -4.93
C LEU A 164 -13.15 12.57 -4.67
N GLY A 165 -12.42 12.27 -3.60
CA GLY A 165 -12.21 10.96 -3.03
C GLY A 165 -13.22 10.64 -1.92
N SER A 166 -13.64 9.38 -1.84
CA SER A 166 -14.52 8.87 -0.80
C SER A 166 -14.02 7.51 -0.33
N ASN A 167 -13.96 7.30 0.98
CA ASN A 167 -13.61 6.02 1.57
C ASN A 167 -14.87 5.28 2.03
N ASN A 168 -15.01 4.01 1.71
CA ASN A 168 -16.03 3.13 2.25
C ASN A 168 -15.35 1.98 3.01
N VAL A 169 -15.40 2.02 4.34
CA VAL A 169 -14.84 0.96 5.19
C VAL A 169 -15.93 -0.08 5.41
N THR A 170 -15.67 -1.31 4.94
CA THR A 170 -16.62 -2.43 5.01
C THR A 170 -16.47 -3.26 6.26
N SER A 171 -15.27 -3.33 6.82
CA SER A 171 -15.03 -3.97 8.11
C SER A 171 -13.77 -3.40 8.77
N SER A 172 -13.79 -3.35 10.09
CA SER A 172 -12.67 -2.87 10.88
C SER A 172 -12.74 -3.45 12.29
N SER A 173 -11.58 -3.77 12.86
CA SER A 173 -11.48 -4.29 14.23
C SER A 173 -10.13 -3.98 14.85
N ILE A 174 -10.08 -3.87 16.18
CA ILE A 174 -8.83 -3.76 16.93
C ILE A 174 -8.75 -4.91 17.92
N GLU A 175 -7.63 -5.64 17.89
CA GLU A 175 -7.25 -6.64 18.88
C GLU A 175 -6.20 -6.06 19.82
N GLY A 176 -6.17 -6.52 21.07
CA GLY A 176 -5.19 -6.06 22.07
C GLY A 176 -5.60 -4.81 22.85
N LEU A 177 -6.82 -4.31 22.64
CA LEU A 177 -7.44 -3.26 23.46
C LEU A 177 -8.76 -3.74 24.06
N SER A 178 -8.95 -3.53 25.35
CA SER A 178 -10.21 -3.82 26.04
C SER A 178 -10.46 -2.84 27.18
N THR A 179 -11.69 -2.87 27.72
CA THR A 179 -12.07 -2.10 28.90
C THR A 179 -12.15 -3.02 30.12
N SER A 180 -11.57 -2.63 31.25
CA SER A 180 -11.70 -3.36 32.52
C SER A 180 -12.97 -3.05 33.29
N ILE A 181 -13.76 -2.06 32.84
CA ILE A 181 -15.05 -1.67 33.42
C ILE A 181 -16.16 -2.49 32.74
N PRO A 182 -16.87 -3.39 33.47
CA PRO A 182 -17.98 -4.16 32.91
C PRO A 182 -19.12 -3.26 32.44
N GLY A 183 -19.59 -3.46 31.21
CA GLY A 183 -20.74 -2.74 30.63
C GLY A 183 -20.40 -1.41 29.95
N LEU A 184 -19.13 -0.99 29.93
CA LEU A 184 -18.71 0.17 29.14
C LEU A 184 -18.62 -0.24 27.65
N PRO A 185 -19.33 0.44 26.73
CA PRO A 185 -19.17 0.22 25.30
C PRO A 185 -17.72 0.47 24.87
N ASN A 186 -17.21 -0.33 23.93
CA ASN A 186 -15.85 -0.16 23.42
C ASN A 186 -15.70 1.25 22.78
N PRO A 187 -14.92 2.18 23.37
CA PRO A 187 -14.81 3.54 22.88
C PRO A 187 -14.07 3.62 21.54
N PHE A 188 -13.32 2.58 21.18
CA PHE A 188 -12.53 2.54 19.96
C PHE A 188 -13.39 2.28 18.71
N GLN A 189 -14.58 1.67 18.86
CA GLN A 189 -15.49 1.45 17.74
C GLN A 189 -15.98 2.77 17.13
N ALA A 190 -16.27 3.78 17.96
CA ALA A 190 -16.75 5.08 17.50
C ALA A 190 -15.68 5.84 16.68
N ILE A 191 -14.40 5.70 17.02
CA ILE A 191 -13.29 6.31 16.27
C ILE A 191 -13.18 5.65 14.89
N VAL A 192 -13.33 4.33 14.86
CA VAL A 192 -13.30 3.54 13.64
C VAL A 192 -14.49 3.86 12.74
N ASP A 193 -15.69 4.02 13.30
CA ASP A 193 -16.90 4.39 12.55
C ASP A 193 -16.82 5.83 12.02
N ALA A 194 -16.18 6.76 12.74
CA ALA A 194 -15.98 8.14 12.31
C ALA A 194 -14.95 8.29 11.17
N ALA A 195 -13.99 7.37 11.07
CA ALA A 195 -13.05 7.32 9.95
C ALA A 195 -13.66 6.70 8.68
N ALA A 196 -14.73 5.93 8.82
CA ALA A 196 -15.49 5.40 7.69
C ALA A 196 -16.31 6.53 7.05
N ASN A 197 -16.18 6.72 5.73
CA ASN A 197 -16.94 7.71 4.95
C ASN A 197 -16.44 9.16 4.96
N VAL A 198 -15.20 9.40 5.38
CA VAL A 198 -14.58 10.71 5.19
C VAL A 198 -14.27 10.93 3.71
N LYS A 199 -14.76 12.06 3.18
CA LYS A 199 -14.47 12.54 1.83
C LYS A 199 -13.33 13.54 1.85
N HIS A 200 -12.43 13.43 0.88
CA HIS A 200 -11.31 14.33 0.67
C HIS A 200 -11.32 14.80 -0.78
N CYS A 201 -11.08 16.08 -1.04
CA CYS A 201 -10.98 16.57 -2.42
C CYS A 201 -9.57 17.09 -2.72
N THR A 202 -9.03 16.72 -3.87
CA THR A 202 -7.70 17.18 -4.32
C THR A 202 -7.85 18.11 -5.51
N ILE A 203 -7.35 19.34 -5.38
CA ILE A 203 -7.21 20.31 -6.47
C ILE A 203 -5.87 20.07 -7.18
N ASN A 204 -5.82 20.34 -8.48
CA ASN A 204 -4.65 20.13 -9.33
C ASN A 204 -4.12 18.68 -9.27
N ALA A 205 -5.01 17.70 -9.17
CA ALA A 205 -4.63 16.31 -9.14
C ALA A 205 -4.05 15.83 -10.49
N PRO A 206 -3.19 14.81 -10.53
CA PRO A 206 -2.76 14.20 -11.79
C PRO A 206 -3.91 13.52 -12.52
N ALA A 207 -3.88 13.48 -13.84
CA ALA A 207 -4.94 12.81 -14.62
C ALA A 207 -5.04 11.30 -14.33
N SER A 208 -3.94 10.68 -13.89
CA SER A 208 -3.88 9.26 -13.52
C SER A 208 -4.70 8.89 -12.28
N THR A 209 -5.09 9.86 -11.44
CA THR A 209 -5.95 9.62 -10.27
C THR A 209 -7.44 9.82 -10.55
N ALA A 210 -7.82 10.21 -11.76
CA ALA A 210 -9.22 10.30 -12.13
C ALA A 210 -9.86 8.90 -12.16
N ASN A 211 -11.01 8.75 -11.50
CA ASN A 211 -11.76 7.49 -11.44
C ASN A 211 -10.98 6.32 -10.82
N LEU A 212 -9.99 6.62 -9.98
CA LEU A 212 -9.22 5.61 -9.25
C LEU A 212 -10.12 4.90 -8.23
N VAL A 213 -9.99 3.58 -8.17
CA VAL A 213 -10.56 2.70 -7.15
C VAL A 213 -9.40 2.05 -6.40
N VAL A 214 -9.30 2.24 -5.08
CA VAL A 214 -8.29 1.60 -4.24
C VAL A 214 -8.98 0.64 -3.29
N ASN A 215 -8.80 -0.65 -3.50
CA ASN A 215 -9.26 -1.69 -2.58
C ASN A 215 -8.18 -1.96 -1.55
N SER A 216 -8.52 -1.92 -0.26
CA SER A 216 -7.59 -2.17 0.83
C SER A 216 -8.06 -3.34 1.71
N ASP A 217 -7.16 -4.26 2.03
CA ASP A 217 -7.35 -5.33 3.01
C ASP A 217 -6.09 -5.47 3.87
N LEU A 218 -6.08 -4.82 5.03
CA LEU A 218 -4.87 -4.58 5.81
C LEU A 218 -4.97 -5.13 7.22
N CYS A 219 -3.88 -5.71 7.70
CA CYS A 219 -3.58 -5.83 9.12
C CYS A 219 -2.38 -4.94 9.46
N LEU A 220 -2.54 -4.05 10.44
CA LEU A 220 -1.49 -3.16 10.93
C LEU A 220 -1.18 -3.50 12.39
N ASP A 221 0.08 -3.74 12.72
CA ASP A 221 0.55 -3.78 14.11
C ASP A 221 0.86 -2.35 14.55
N ILE A 222 -0.02 -1.81 15.39
CA ILE A 222 0.05 -0.43 15.90
C ILE A 222 0.54 -0.37 17.34
N THR A 223 1.13 -1.47 17.85
CA THR A 223 1.61 -1.57 19.24
C THR A 223 2.54 -0.42 19.60
N ALA A 224 3.50 -0.12 18.73
CA ALA A 224 4.51 0.92 18.96
C ALA A 224 3.91 2.33 19.10
N PRO A 225 3.21 2.90 18.10
CA PRO A 225 2.67 4.25 18.19
C PRO A 225 1.61 4.39 19.29
N LEU A 226 0.88 3.30 19.58
CA LEU A 226 -0.10 3.31 20.65
C LEU A 226 0.54 3.31 22.04
N SER A 227 1.62 2.55 22.25
CA SER A 227 2.35 2.53 23.52
C SER A 227 2.90 3.92 23.87
N GLY A 228 3.41 4.67 22.88
CA GLY A 228 3.84 6.06 23.06
C GLY A 228 2.67 6.97 23.47
N THR A 229 1.54 6.88 22.77
CA THR A 229 0.35 7.71 23.05
C THR A 229 -0.26 7.41 24.41
N LEU A 230 -0.46 6.13 24.76
CA LEU A 230 -1.10 5.72 26.01
C LEU A 230 -0.19 5.89 27.23
N SER A 231 1.14 5.86 27.08
CA SER A 231 2.06 6.19 28.18
C SER A 231 1.89 7.63 28.70
N SER A 232 1.31 8.51 27.88
CA SER A 232 1.07 9.93 28.21
C SER A 232 -0.31 10.19 28.83
N LEU A 233 -1.20 9.19 28.89
CA LEU A 233 -2.58 9.34 29.35
C LEU A 233 -2.93 8.28 30.40
N PRO A 234 -3.21 8.64 31.67
CA PRO A 234 -3.72 7.71 32.65
C PRO A 234 -5.23 7.50 32.39
N ILE A 235 -5.57 6.62 31.45
CA ILE A 235 -6.98 6.29 31.18
C ILE A 235 -7.37 5.11 32.08
N GLU A 236 -7.96 5.43 33.23
CA GLU A 236 -8.51 4.43 34.13
C GLU A 236 -9.58 3.60 33.39
N GLY A 237 -9.47 2.27 33.44
CA GLY A 237 -10.43 1.38 32.79
C GLY A 237 -10.05 0.85 31.41
N ILE A 238 -8.90 1.25 30.82
CA ILE A 238 -8.41 0.69 29.54
C ILE A 238 -7.28 -0.32 29.80
N VAL A 239 -7.37 -1.49 29.18
CA VAL A 239 -6.35 -2.54 29.24
C VAL A 239 -5.74 -2.72 27.86
N VAL A 240 -4.41 -2.68 27.81
CA VAL A 240 -3.62 -2.90 26.59
C VAL A 240 -2.89 -4.22 26.71
N THR A 241 -3.13 -5.13 25.77
CA THR A 241 -2.49 -6.44 25.68
C THR A 241 -1.77 -6.54 24.34
N PRO A 242 -0.45 -6.28 24.29
CA PRO A 242 0.34 -6.43 23.06
C PRO A 242 0.32 -7.87 22.50
N PRO A 243 0.42 -8.04 21.16
CA PRO A 243 0.42 -6.98 20.15
C PRO A 243 -0.96 -6.37 19.96
N VAL A 244 -1.00 -5.06 19.71
CA VAL A 244 -2.22 -4.35 19.33
C VAL A 244 -2.30 -4.31 17.81
N LYS A 245 -3.32 -4.97 17.27
CA LYS A 245 -3.50 -5.14 15.82
C LYS A 245 -4.76 -4.44 15.36
N TYR A 246 -4.66 -3.69 14.28
CA TYR A 246 -5.78 -3.06 13.61
C TYR A 246 -6.02 -3.73 12.26
N TYR A 247 -7.22 -4.26 12.07
CA TYR A 247 -7.67 -4.84 10.81
C TYR A 247 -8.62 -3.86 10.15
N THR A 248 -8.45 -3.63 8.85
CA THR A 248 -9.34 -2.77 8.08
C THR A 248 -9.49 -3.27 6.66
N ARG A 249 -10.73 -3.26 6.17
CA ARG A 249 -11.07 -3.54 4.79
C ARG A 249 -11.98 -2.45 4.27
N GLY A 250 -11.64 -1.92 3.11
CA GLY A 250 -12.38 -0.82 2.52
C GLY A 250 -12.07 -0.60 1.07
N THR A 251 -12.84 0.29 0.47
CA THR A 251 -12.65 0.75 -0.89
C THR A 251 -12.66 2.27 -0.89
N TYR A 252 -11.58 2.87 -1.38
CA TYR A 252 -11.57 4.27 -1.77
C TYR A 252 -11.95 4.38 -3.23
N THR A 253 -12.80 5.35 -3.56
CA THR A 253 -13.09 5.72 -4.94
C THR A 253 -12.84 7.21 -5.12
N SER A 254 -12.52 7.59 -6.34
CA SER A 254 -12.32 8.99 -6.70
C SER A 254 -13.08 9.32 -7.98
N GLN A 255 -13.50 10.57 -8.11
CA GLN A 255 -14.20 11.06 -9.30
C GLN A 255 -13.83 12.51 -9.57
N VAL A 256 -13.80 12.89 -10.85
CA VAL A 256 -13.56 14.29 -11.23
C VAL A 256 -14.79 15.12 -10.86
N VAL A 257 -14.57 16.26 -10.22
CA VAL A 257 -15.60 17.24 -9.88
C VAL A 257 -15.26 18.59 -10.48
N ALA A 258 -16.27 19.44 -10.68
CA ALA A 258 -16.07 20.77 -11.25
C ALA A 258 -15.30 21.70 -10.30
N ASP A 259 -15.58 21.61 -8.99
CA ASP A 259 -14.98 22.45 -7.96
C ASP A 259 -14.99 21.70 -6.63
N CYS A 260 -13.83 21.57 -5.99
CA CYS A 260 -13.70 20.97 -4.67
C CYS A 260 -14.45 21.74 -3.58
N PHE A 261 -14.51 23.07 -3.67
CA PHE A 261 -15.17 23.92 -2.66
C PHE A 261 -16.70 23.83 -2.71
N ALA A 262 -17.26 23.28 -3.79
CA ALA A 262 -18.68 23.03 -3.95
C ALA A 262 -19.10 21.60 -3.54
N THR A 263 -18.19 20.81 -2.96
CA THR A 263 -18.46 19.43 -2.52
C THR A 263 -18.74 19.32 -1.02
N ASP A 264 -19.17 18.14 -0.58
CA ASP A 264 -19.29 17.76 0.83
C ASP A 264 -17.99 17.15 1.39
N ALA A 265 -16.83 17.48 0.80
CA ALA A 265 -15.54 17.05 1.33
C ALA A 265 -15.31 17.60 2.74
N ALA A 266 -14.72 16.77 3.60
CA ALA A 266 -14.29 17.21 4.93
C ALA A 266 -12.99 18.03 4.84
N THR A 267 -12.16 17.75 3.84
CA THR A 267 -10.86 18.39 3.64
C THR A 267 -10.59 18.58 2.15
N ILE A 268 -9.85 19.63 1.82
CA ILE A 268 -9.34 19.89 0.46
C ILE A 268 -7.83 20.04 0.54
N THR A 269 -7.10 19.48 -0.42
CA THR A 269 -5.66 19.74 -0.59
C THR A 269 -5.38 20.15 -2.03
N ASP A 270 -4.45 21.07 -2.26
CA ASP A 270 -3.92 21.38 -3.59
C ASP A 270 -2.61 20.64 -3.83
N ALA A 271 -2.60 19.71 -4.78
CA ALA A 271 -1.43 18.89 -5.10
C ALA A 271 -0.30 19.68 -5.78
N PHE A 272 -0.57 20.89 -6.28
CA PHE A 272 0.44 21.79 -6.86
C PHE A 272 1.05 22.72 -5.81
N THR A 273 0.21 23.35 -4.97
CA THR A 273 0.69 24.36 -4.00
C THR A 273 0.97 23.81 -2.61
N GLY A 274 0.46 22.63 -2.26
CA GLY A 274 0.54 22.05 -0.92
C GLY A 274 -0.52 22.59 0.06
N GLU A 275 -1.34 23.55 -0.37
CA GLU A 275 -2.33 24.20 0.48
C GLU A 275 -3.42 23.23 0.97
N ILE A 276 -3.86 23.41 2.22
CA ILE A 276 -4.84 22.54 2.87
C ILE A 276 -5.99 23.38 3.43
N TRP A 277 -7.22 22.94 3.19
CA TRP A 277 -8.44 23.48 3.77
C TRP A 277 -9.23 22.41 4.52
N VAL A 278 -9.90 22.83 5.58
CA VAL A 278 -10.80 21.98 6.38
C VAL A 278 -12.20 22.57 6.35
N ASN A 279 -13.20 21.71 6.15
CA ASN A 279 -14.60 22.09 6.21
C ASN A 279 -15.02 22.28 7.67
N GLN A 280 -15.41 23.51 8.01
CA GLN A 280 -15.97 23.88 9.30
C GLN A 280 -17.41 24.35 9.07
N ASP A 281 -18.36 23.44 9.33
CA ASP A 281 -19.80 23.70 9.22
C ASP A 281 -20.23 24.25 7.85
N GLY A 282 -19.69 23.68 6.77
CA GLY A 282 -19.99 24.06 5.38
C GLY A 282 -19.06 25.14 4.81
N ASN A 283 -18.10 25.65 5.59
CA ASN A 283 -17.14 26.65 5.14
C ASN A 283 -15.71 26.10 5.15
N PHE A 284 -15.01 26.21 4.03
CA PHE A 284 -13.62 25.78 3.94
C PHE A 284 -12.66 26.85 4.47
N VAL A 285 -11.96 26.52 5.55
CA VAL A 285 -10.95 27.38 6.18
C VAL A 285 -9.56 26.84 5.84
N LYS A 286 -8.68 27.70 5.32
CA LYS A 286 -7.29 27.34 5.04
C LYS A 286 -6.53 27.14 6.34
N VAL A 287 -5.83 26.01 6.48
CA VAL A 287 -5.12 25.62 7.70
C VAL A 287 -3.62 25.38 7.49
N GLY A 288 -3.14 25.33 6.24
CA GLY A 288 -1.73 25.09 5.94
C GLY A 288 -1.36 25.27 4.46
N SER A 289 -0.05 25.14 4.21
CA SER A 289 0.64 25.12 2.92
C SER A 289 1.96 24.38 3.04
#